data_AF-A0A2V7CR30-F1
#
_entry.id   AF-A0A2V7CR30-F1
#
_cell.length_a   1.000
_cell.length_b   1.000
_cell.length_c   1.000
_cell.angle_alpha   90.00
_cell.angle_beta   90.00
_cell.angle_gamma   90.00
#
_symmetry.space_group_name_H-M   'P 1'
#
loop_
_entity.id
_entity.type
_entity.pdbx_description
1 polymer ?
#
loop_
_entity_poly.entity_id
_entity_poly.type
_entity_poly.pdbx_seq_one_letter_code
_entity_poly.pdbx_strand_id
1 'polypeptide(L)'
;MAWPSLAWLWWRLVALTGVYFAAGKIGLSLAFVHASATAVWPPTGIALAALLLYGFPVWPAIFLGAFLVNVTTAGSVASSLGIATGNTLEAVIGAWLVNRWAGGREVFLHARGFFAFAALAGGAGTAVSATFGVTSLALSGYASWSRFGEIWLTWWLGDMAGALVLAPVLFLWATGRDKPLARLAVPELALALASVVLVGGVVFDGLGPAWARGYPLEFLCIPPLVFAAFRFGQREAATCVALLALLAILGTLAGHGPFARDSQNESLLLLQAFLMTLTIVTIPLAAVVREHERSEAALARTAAIVAYSDDAIIGKTLDGIITSWNEGAERLYGYTAAEAIGRPITLIIPRELSHELPEILERLRRGERVEHFETLRVAKNDRHIDVSVTISPVQDTSGRIIGASSIARDITHRKRIEATKRERDTLRSVASLAAGAAHEINNPLAVVLGHAQLMAEEVVGPARQRIGEILEAIDRIRAIVARMRHLTRVELLEDTPGLPPILDLRRSSEPETEAPANPPGELPPAGDWLVIVARDGPARYKSVQNTFAGAATEVVVDRRMGERRRAGSDASGGRRRGNRRQRDISGDLRTRGWALVARLVSRIAPGALSDS
;
A
#
# COMPACT_ATOMS: atom_id res chain seq x y z
N MET A 1 18.45 -1.74 12.96
CA MET A 1 19.11 -0.53 12.44
C MET A 1 20.60 -0.82 12.32
N ALA A 2 21.10 -1.02 11.10
CA ALA A 2 22.55 -1.04 10.89
C ALA A 2 23.07 0.37 11.13
N TRP A 3 23.98 0.55 12.09
CA TRP A 3 24.67 1.82 12.27
C TRP A 3 25.39 2.18 10.96
N PRO A 4 25.26 3.43 10.46
CA PRO A 4 26.07 3.86 9.33
C PRO A 4 27.54 3.65 9.70
N SER A 5 28.38 3.29 8.73
CA SER A 5 29.82 3.16 8.98
C SER A 5 30.33 4.44 9.65
N LEU A 6 31.20 4.29 10.65
CA LEU A 6 31.70 5.40 11.45
C LEU A 6 32.19 6.59 10.57
N ALA A 7 32.78 6.27 9.42
CA ALA A 7 33.22 7.23 8.41
C ALA A 7 32.08 8.10 7.82
N TRP A 8 30.90 7.53 7.56
CA TRP A 8 29.75 8.28 7.05
C TRP A 8 29.16 9.22 8.10
N LEU A 9 29.24 8.86 9.38
CA LEU A 9 28.84 9.74 10.48
C LEU A 9 29.77 10.95 10.55
N TRP A 10 31.09 10.75 10.46
CA TRP A 10 32.07 11.85 10.49
C TRP A 10 31.87 12.86 9.36
N TRP A 11 31.69 12.40 8.12
CA TRP A 11 31.46 13.32 7.00
C TRP A 11 30.18 14.16 7.18
N ARG A 12 29.13 13.55 7.73
CA ARG A 12 27.88 14.27 8.06
C ARG A 12 28.09 15.32 9.15
N LEU A 13 28.86 15.01 10.19
CA LEU A 13 29.18 15.97 11.25
C LEU A 13 29.97 17.15 10.69
N VAL A 14 31.00 16.90 9.88
CA VAL A 14 31.81 17.96 9.25
C VAL A 14 30.95 18.83 8.33
N ALA A 15 30.14 18.22 7.47
CA ALA A 15 29.24 18.95 6.59
C ALA A 15 28.22 19.79 7.37
N LEU A 16 27.63 19.24 8.43
CA LEU A 16 26.68 19.97 9.28
C LEU A 16 27.34 21.15 9.99
N THR A 17 28.54 20.97 10.55
CA THR A 17 29.32 22.06 11.14
C THR A 17 29.57 23.17 10.12
N GLY A 18 29.99 22.82 8.90
CA GLY A 18 30.25 23.79 7.82
C GLY A 18 28.98 24.54 7.39
N VAL A 19 27.87 23.84 7.23
CA VAL A 19 26.56 24.44 6.87
C VAL A 19 26.06 25.36 8.00
N TYR A 20 26.12 24.91 9.25
CA TYR A 20 25.75 25.72 10.42
C TYR A 20 26.61 26.99 10.49
N PHE A 21 27.92 26.84 10.32
CA PHE A 21 28.86 27.97 10.36
C PHE A 21 28.59 29.00 9.26
N ALA A 22 28.47 28.55 8.01
CA ALA A 22 28.18 29.42 6.87
C ALA A 22 26.83 30.14 7.05
N ALA A 23 25.80 29.40 7.47
CA ALA A 23 24.47 29.96 7.68
C ALA A 23 24.46 30.99 8.84
N GLY A 24 25.25 30.75 9.90
CA GLY A 24 25.42 31.71 10.99
C GLY A 24 26.13 32.98 10.53
N LYS A 25 27.18 32.87 9.71
CA LYS A 25 27.87 34.04 9.14
C LYS A 25 26.98 34.85 8.19
N ILE A 26 26.20 34.17 7.34
CA ILE A 26 25.21 34.83 6.48
C ILE A 26 24.15 35.53 7.34
N GLY A 27 23.61 34.85 8.35
CA GLY A 27 22.68 35.46 9.30
C GLY A 27 23.24 36.74 9.89
N LEU A 28 24.44 36.69 10.46
CA LEU A 28 25.10 37.85 11.08
C LEU A 28 25.41 38.97 10.08
N SER A 29 25.71 38.66 8.81
CA SER A 29 25.87 39.69 7.77
C SER A 29 24.57 40.45 7.47
N LEU A 30 23.43 39.88 7.88
CA LEU A 30 22.08 40.44 7.75
C LEU A 30 21.55 41.00 9.10
N ALA A 31 22.40 41.14 10.13
CA ALA A 31 22.03 41.64 11.45
C ALA A 31 21.85 43.18 11.48
N PHE A 32 20.91 43.67 12.29
CA PHE A 32 20.53 45.10 12.35
C PHE A 32 21.09 45.87 13.56
N VAL A 33 20.97 45.36 14.79
CA VAL A 33 21.07 46.20 16.03
C VAL A 33 22.28 45.88 16.89
N HIS A 34 22.64 44.60 16.97
CA HIS A 34 23.78 44.09 17.73
C HIS A 34 24.51 43.09 16.86
N ALA A 35 25.84 43.02 16.93
CA ALA A 35 26.68 42.13 16.11
C ALA A 35 26.37 40.61 16.28
N SER A 36 25.28 40.26 16.96
CA SER A 36 24.89 38.91 17.36
C SER A 36 23.40 38.59 17.14
N ALA A 37 22.53 39.53 16.73
CA ALA A 37 21.07 39.28 16.63
C ALA A 37 20.49 39.63 15.25
N THR A 38 19.73 38.71 14.67
CA THR A 38 19.25 38.73 13.29
C THR A 38 17.74 38.51 13.22
N ALA A 39 17.06 39.03 12.19
CA ALA A 39 15.61 38.88 12.04
C ALA A 39 15.17 37.41 12.01
N VAL A 40 15.93 36.56 11.31
CA VAL A 40 15.78 35.10 11.32
C VAL A 40 17.16 34.53 11.58
N TRP A 41 17.30 33.59 12.52
CA TRP A 41 18.56 32.89 12.76
C TRP A 41 18.57 31.52 12.06
N PRO A 42 19.15 31.39 10.84
CA PRO A 42 19.14 30.13 10.10
C PRO A 42 19.73 28.93 10.87
N PRO A 43 20.81 29.08 11.68
CA PRO A 43 21.40 27.95 12.37
C PRO A 43 20.44 27.21 13.31
N THR A 44 19.49 27.88 13.97
CA THR A 44 18.46 27.22 14.78
C THR A 44 17.63 26.25 13.95
N GLY A 45 17.12 26.71 12.79
CA GLY A 45 16.32 25.88 11.91
C GLY A 45 17.10 24.68 11.36
N ILE A 46 18.38 24.88 11.01
CA ILE A 46 19.29 23.82 10.57
C ILE A 46 19.53 22.80 11.67
N ALA A 47 19.81 23.24 12.90
CA ALA A 47 20.09 22.35 14.03
C ALA A 47 18.86 21.51 14.42
N LEU A 48 17.69 22.13 14.51
CA LEU A 48 16.43 21.42 14.79
C LEU A 48 16.11 20.41 13.68
N ALA A 49 16.21 20.80 12.41
CA ALA A 49 16.01 19.88 11.29
C ALA A 49 17.02 18.72 11.33
N ALA A 50 18.31 19.00 11.57
CA ALA A 50 19.35 17.99 11.64
C ALA A 50 19.11 16.97 12.78
N LEU A 51 18.72 17.43 13.97
CA LEU A 51 18.42 16.53 15.10
C LEU A 51 17.17 15.69 14.87
N LEU A 52 16.12 16.24 14.25
CA LEU A 52 14.92 15.48 13.91
C LEU A 52 15.18 14.47 12.77
N LEU A 53 16.05 14.80 11.81
CA LEU A 53 16.39 13.94 10.68
C LEU A 53 17.40 12.85 11.05
N TYR A 54 18.46 13.19 11.77
CA TYR A 54 19.63 12.34 12.00
C TYR A 54 19.76 11.85 13.45
N GLY A 55 18.94 12.34 14.37
CA GLY A 55 18.94 11.99 15.79
C GLY A 55 19.99 12.75 16.59
N PHE A 56 20.00 12.53 17.91
CA PHE A 56 20.86 13.24 18.87
C PHE A 56 22.38 13.15 18.65
N PRO A 57 22.98 12.09 18.05
CA PRO A 57 24.42 12.03 17.85
C PRO A 57 25.05 13.17 17.04
N VAL A 58 24.26 14.02 16.37
CA VAL A 58 24.77 15.16 15.60
C VAL A 58 25.04 16.42 16.43
N TRP A 59 24.70 16.43 17.74
CA TRP A 59 24.90 17.58 18.62
C TRP A 59 26.33 18.15 18.62
N PRO A 60 27.45 17.36 18.52
CA PRO A 60 28.78 17.94 18.56
C PRO A 60 29.08 18.86 17.36
N ALA A 61 28.45 18.59 16.21
CA ALA A 61 28.58 19.43 15.03
C ALA A 61 27.87 20.78 15.20
N ILE A 62 26.70 20.78 15.88
CA ILE A 62 25.97 21.99 16.24
C ILE A 62 26.79 22.83 17.21
N PHE A 63 27.34 22.21 18.26
CA PHE A 63 28.19 22.89 19.23
C PHE A 63 29.42 23.51 18.58
N LEU A 64 30.15 22.72 17.77
CA LEU A 64 31.34 23.20 17.08
C LEU A 64 31.00 24.33 16.10
N GLY A 65 29.92 24.19 15.33
CA GLY A 65 29.45 25.23 14.42
C GLY A 65 29.12 26.52 15.16
N ALA A 66 28.33 26.44 16.24
CA ALA A 66 27.98 27.59 17.05
C ALA A 66 29.20 28.24 17.71
N PHE A 67 30.14 27.46 18.23
CA PHE A 67 31.38 27.98 18.79
C PHE A 67 32.20 28.74 17.74
N LEU A 68 32.39 28.14 16.55
CA LEU A 68 33.14 28.76 15.46
C LEU A 68 32.48 30.07 14.98
N VAL A 69 31.15 30.11 14.87
CA VAL A 69 30.44 31.35 14.49
C VAL A 69 30.72 32.46 15.48
N ASN A 70 30.61 32.17 16.79
CA ASN A 70 30.73 33.20 17.82
C ASN A 70 32.18 33.66 18.04
N VAL A 71 33.14 32.73 18.10
CA VAL A 71 34.55 33.05 18.35
C VAL A 71 35.17 33.86 17.21
N THR A 72 34.63 33.74 16.00
CA THR A 72 35.11 34.48 14.82
C THR A 72 34.29 35.75 14.53
N THR A 73 33.36 36.15 15.40
CA THR A 73 32.51 37.33 15.16
C THR A 73 32.85 38.47 16.13
N ALA A 74 32.55 38.33 17.41
CA ALA A 74 32.72 39.44 18.36
C ALA A 74 32.77 39.02 19.85
N GLY A 75 32.97 37.73 20.15
CA GLY A 75 32.97 37.21 21.52
C GLY A 75 34.36 36.82 22.02
N SER A 76 34.54 36.80 23.36
CA SER A 76 35.65 36.07 23.99
C SER A 76 35.44 34.56 23.84
N VAL A 77 36.51 33.76 24.00
CA VAL A 77 36.42 32.29 24.03
C VAL A 77 35.37 31.83 25.06
N ALA A 78 35.36 32.47 26.24
CA ALA A 78 34.40 32.15 27.30
C ALA A 78 32.95 32.44 26.90
N SER A 79 32.66 33.63 26.35
CA SER A 79 31.31 33.96 25.87
C SER A 79 30.86 33.07 24.71
N SER A 80 31.80 32.70 23.82
CA SER A 80 31.54 31.82 22.68
C SER A 80 31.20 30.40 23.12
N LEU A 81 31.87 29.88 24.15
CA LEU A 81 31.53 28.58 24.76
C LEU A 81 30.13 28.62 25.40
N GLY A 82 29.79 29.70 26.10
CA GLY A 82 28.48 29.88 26.71
C GLY A 82 27.34 29.93 25.68
N ILE A 83 27.50 30.72 24.62
CA ILE A 83 26.53 30.79 23.52
C ILE A 83 26.43 29.44 22.79
N ALA A 84 27.56 28.80 22.46
CA ALA A 84 27.56 27.50 21.79
C ALA A 84 26.84 26.42 22.62
N THR A 85 27.00 26.46 23.94
CA THR A 85 26.27 25.58 24.86
C THR A 85 24.76 25.87 24.79
N GLY A 86 24.36 27.14 24.84
CA GLY A 86 22.97 27.58 24.70
C GLY A 86 22.30 27.09 23.41
N ASN A 87 22.89 27.39 22.26
CA ASN A 87 22.37 27.00 20.94
C ASN A 87 22.27 25.48 20.77
N THR A 88 23.22 24.75 21.36
CA THR A 88 23.21 23.28 21.33
C THR A 88 22.08 22.73 22.20
N LEU A 89 21.93 23.26 23.42
CA LEU A 89 20.87 22.85 24.35
C LEU A 89 19.49 23.20 23.81
N GLU A 90 19.31 24.38 23.21
CA GLU A 90 18.10 24.76 22.48
C GLU A 90 17.69 23.66 21.49
N ALA A 91 18.61 23.27 20.61
CA ALA A 91 18.29 22.33 19.55
C ALA A 91 18.01 20.94 20.11
N VAL A 92 18.81 20.49 21.08
CA VAL A 92 18.66 19.17 21.73
C VAL A 92 17.37 19.09 22.54
N ILE A 93 17.07 20.09 23.37
CA ILE A 93 15.85 20.16 24.17
C ILE A 93 14.66 20.27 23.22
N GLY A 94 14.68 21.18 22.24
CA GLY A 94 13.60 21.33 21.27
C GLY A 94 13.29 20.03 20.53
N ALA A 95 14.31 19.34 20.01
CA ALA A 95 14.14 18.04 19.35
C ALA A 95 13.66 16.94 20.31
N TRP A 96 14.11 16.95 21.57
CA TRP A 96 13.64 16.02 22.60
C TRP A 96 12.17 16.22 22.94
N LEU A 97 11.73 17.46 23.16
CA LEU A 97 10.33 17.81 23.41
C LEU A 97 9.43 17.38 22.24
N VAL A 98 9.86 17.65 21.01
CA VAL A 98 9.13 17.28 19.78
C VAL A 98 9.04 15.77 19.60
N ASN A 99 10.14 15.03 19.83
CA ASN A 99 10.11 13.57 19.79
C ASN A 99 9.22 12.97 20.89
N ARG A 100 9.15 13.61 22.05
CA ARG A 100 8.39 13.12 23.21
C ARG A 100 6.88 13.37 23.11
N TRP A 101 6.47 14.48 22.50
CA TRP A 101 5.08 14.95 22.55
C TRP A 101 4.45 15.37 21.22
N ALA A 102 5.22 15.46 20.13
CA ALA A 102 4.73 15.96 18.84
C ALA A 102 4.99 15.00 17.66
N GLY A 103 5.24 13.72 17.93
CA GLY A 103 5.40 12.69 16.90
C GLY A 103 6.76 12.70 16.18
N GLY A 104 7.74 13.46 16.67
CA GLY A 104 9.12 13.41 16.18
C GLY A 104 9.24 13.70 14.68
N ARG A 105 9.51 12.65 13.90
CA ARG A 105 9.66 12.76 12.44
C ARG A 105 8.37 13.06 11.69
N GLU A 106 7.22 12.86 12.31
CA GLU A 106 5.92 13.14 11.71
C GLU A 106 5.38 14.53 12.07
N VAL A 107 6.18 15.33 12.78
CA VAL A 107 5.75 16.61 13.36
C VAL A 107 5.19 17.59 12.33
N PHE A 108 5.74 17.61 11.12
CA PHE A 108 5.29 18.51 10.05
C PHE A 108 4.20 17.90 9.15
N LEU A 109 3.80 16.65 9.37
CA LEU A 109 2.77 16.01 8.56
C LEU A 109 1.35 16.46 8.94
N HIS A 110 1.15 16.91 10.18
CA HIS A 110 -0.16 17.28 10.73
C HIS A 110 -0.13 18.70 11.30
N ALA A 111 -1.26 19.41 11.22
CA ALA A 111 -1.37 20.77 11.74
C ALA A 111 -1.08 20.85 13.24
N ARG A 112 -1.64 19.92 14.03
CA ARG A 112 -1.38 19.82 15.47
C ARG A 112 0.11 19.61 15.79
N GLY A 113 0.81 18.82 14.97
CA GLY A 113 2.24 18.61 15.12
C GLY A 113 3.04 19.90 14.94
N PHE A 114 2.68 20.70 13.93
CA PHE A 114 3.32 22.01 13.72
C PHE A 114 3.09 22.97 14.89
N PHE A 115 1.88 23.08 15.42
CA PHE A 115 1.63 23.93 16.60
C PHE A 115 2.43 23.46 17.83
N ALA A 116 2.54 22.15 18.03
CA ALA A 116 3.37 21.60 19.09
C ALA A 116 4.86 21.88 18.85
N PHE A 117 5.35 21.79 17.62
CA PHE A 117 6.72 22.19 17.26
C PHE A 117 6.97 23.67 17.56
N ALA A 118 6.05 24.54 17.16
CA ALA A 118 6.15 25.97 17.39
C ALA A 118 6.24 26.32 18.88
N ALA A 119 5.40 25.70 19.71
CA ALA A 119 5.43 25.93 21.16
C ALA A 119 6.67 25.31 21.84
N LEU A 120 6.99 24.05 21.53
CA LEU A 120 8.01 23.28 22.24
C LEU A 120 9.42 23.62 21.76
N ALA A 121 9.68 23.51 20.45
CA ALA A 121 11.01 23.78 19.90
C ALA A 121 11.19 25.26 19.60
N GLY A 122 10.22 25.89 18.92
CA GLY A 122 10.28 27.30 18.53
C GLY A 122 10.16 28.29 19.70
N GLY A 123 9.40 27.95 20.75
CA GLY A 123 9.21 28.79 21.93
C GLY A 123 10.10 28.39 23.10
N ALA A 124 9.85 27.23 23.69
CA ALA A 124 10.56 26.80 24.90
C ALA A 124 12.04 26.44 24.65
N GLY A 125 12.35 25.79 23.52
CA GLY A 125 13.72 25.45 23.14
C GLY A 125 14.60 26.69 22.92
N THR A 126 14.15 27.61 22.08
CA THR A 126 14.87 28.86 21.74
C THR A 126 15.06 29.78 22.95
N ALA A 127 14.14 29.75 23.93
CA ALA A 127 14.28 30.49 25.18
C ALA A 127 15.54 30.07 25.96
N VAL A 128 15.97 28.82 25.84
CA VAL A 128 17.23 28.33 26.44
C VAL A 128 18.43 29.01 25.78
N SER A 129 18.47 29.06 24.45
CA SER A 129 19.54 29.74 23.70
C SER A 129 19.61 31.21 24.05
N ALA A 130 18.49 31.94 23.98
CA ALA A 130 18.45 33.37 24.32
C ALA A 130 18.93 33.62 25.77
N THR A 131 18.54 32.77 26.72
CA THR A 131 18.97 32.90 28.12
C THR A 131 20.47 32.69 28.27
N PHE A 132 21.02 31.62 27.69
CA PHE A 132 22.46 31.35 27.74
C PHE A 132 23.27 32.41 26.99
N GLY A 133 22.81 32.82 25.81
CA GLY A 133 23.49 33.77 24.95
C GLY A 133 23.60 35.15 25.58
N VAL A 134 22.47 35.72 26.02
CA VAL A 134 22.45 37.06 26.63
C VAL A 134 23.15 37.06 27.99
N THR A 135 22.99 36.00 28.80
CA THR A 135 23.73 35.88 30.07
C THR A 135 25.23 35.80 29.83
N SER A 136 25.68 35.06 28.82
CA SER A 136 27.10 34.94 28.47
C SER A 136 27.67 36.28 28.04
N LEU A 137 26.93 37.06 27.24
CA LEU A 137 27.34 38.41 26.82
C LEU A 137 27.36 39.39 28.01
N ALA A 138 26.39 39.31 28.91
CA ALA A 138 26.31 40.19 30.08
C ALA A 138 27.46 39.91 31.07
N LEU A 139 27.76 38.63 31.33
CA LEU A 139 28.88 38.22 32.20
C LEU A 139 30.25 38.59 31.63
N SER A 140 30.37 38.63 30.30
CA SER A 140 31.62 38.98 29.62
C SER A 140 31.75 40.48 29.30
N GLY A 141 30.79 41.31 29.72
CA GLY A 141 30.82 42.76 29.56
C GLY A 141 30.44 43.28 28.17
N TYR A 142 30.01 42.40 27.26
CA TYR A 142 29.58 42.78 25.90
C TYR A 142 28.11 43.22 25.83
N ALA A 143 27.32 43.01 26.88
CA ALA A 143 25.94 43.47 26.99
C ALA A 143 25.68 44.08 28.38
N SER A 144 24.86 45.15 28.44
CA SER A 144 24.43 45.74 29.70
C SER A 144 23.28 44.93 30.33
N TRP A 145 23.37 44.67 31.62
CA TRP A 145 22.28 44.06 32.41
C TRP A 145 20.98 44.87 32.37
N SER A 146 21.06 46.19 32.22
CA SER A 146 19.87 47.05 32.10
C SER A 146 19.06 46.81 30.82
N ARG A 147 19.71 46.31 29.76
CA ARG A 147 19.09 46.01 28.46
C ARG A 147 18.86 44.51 28.24
N PHE A 148 19.03 43.70 29.29
CA PHE A 148 18.92 42.24 29.20
C PHE A 148 17.61 41.80 28.54
N GLY A 149 16.47 42.38 28.97
CA GLY A 149 15.16 42.01 28.44
C GLY A 149 14.97 42.32 26.95
N GLU A 150 15.47 43.47 26.48
CA GLU A 150 15.39 43.85 25.06
C GLU A 150 16.23 42.92 24.18
N ILE A 151 17.47 42.64 24.60
CA ILE A 151 18.40 41.76 23.87
C ILE A 151 17.87 40.33 23.90
N TRP A 152 17.32 39.88 25.04
CA TRP A 152 16.74 38.55 25.18
C TRP A 152 15.53 38.37 24.26
N LEU A 153 14.62 39.36 24.21
CA LEU A 153 13.43 39.29 23.38
C LEU A 153 13.77 39.20 21.89
N THR A 154 14.69 40.04 21.42
CA THR A 154 15.12 40.07 20.02
C THR A 154 15.86 38.79 19.60
N TRP A 155 16.69 38.24 20.49
CA TRP A 155 17.36 36.96 20.29
C TRP A 155 16.37 35.81 20.22
N TRP A 156 15.47 35.72 21.21
CA TRP A 156 14.47 34.68 21.29
C TRP A 156 13.56 34.65 20.05
N LEU A 157 13.10 35.82 19.59
CA LEU A 157 12.27 35.93 18.39
C LEU A 157 13.05 35.58 17.11
N GLY A 158 14.35 35.90 17.04
CA GLY A 158 15.21 35.54 15.90
C GLY A 158 15.41 34.03 15.77
N ASP A 159 15.69 33.37 16.90
CA ASP A 159 15.80 31.92 16.97
C ASP A 159 14.45 31.24 16.66
N MET A 160 13.35 31.76 17.23
CA MET A 160 12.00 31.26 16.97
C MET A 160 11.63 31.37 15.49
N ALA A 161 11.89 32.53 14.86
CA ALA A 161 11.66 32.70 13.43
C ALA A 161 12.55 31.77 12.60
N GLY A 162 13.80 31.54 13.00
CA GLY A 162 14.69 30.53 12.42
C GLY A 162 14.14 29.12 12.48
N ALA A 163 13.62 28.73 13.66
CA ALA A 163 12.97 27.44 13.87
C ALA A 163 11.73 27.28 12.99
N LEU A 164 10.87 28.30 12.92
CA LEU A 164 9.58 28.22 12.21
C LEU A 164 9.74 28.32 10.69
N VAL A 165 10.60 29.20 10.18
CA VAL A 165 10.73 29.41 8.74
C VAL A 165 11.62 28.34 8.10
N LEU A 166 12.78 28.04 8.71
CA LEU A 166 13.81 27.24 8.05
C LEU A 166 13.75 25.75 8.42
N ALA A 167 13.38 25.38 9.65
CA ALA A 167 13.32 23.95 10.01
C ALA A 167 12.31 23.16 9.17
N PRO A 168 11.07 23.65 8.91
CA PRO A 168 10.10 22.90 8.13
C PRO A 168 10.53 22.71 6.69
N VAL A 169 11.06 23.73 6.01
CA VAL A 169 11.49 23.60 4.62
C VAL A 169 12.62 22.58 4.48
N LEU A 170 13.64 22.63 5.36
CA LEU A 170 14.74 21.66 5.34
C LEU A 170 14.25 20.25 5.64
N PHE A 171 13.38 20.09 6.64
CA PHE A 171 12.86 18.79 7.02
C PHE A 171 11.96 18.17 5.95
N LEU A 172 11.02 18.95 5.39
CA LEU A 172 10.06 18.49 4.40
C LEU A 172 10.74 18.14 3.07
N TRP A 173 11.79 18.86 2.66
CA TRP A 173 12.58 18.47 1.48
C TRP A 173 13.45 17.23 1.73
N ALA A 174 13.94 17.05 2.95
CA ALA A 174 14.75 15.86 3.29
C ALA A 174 13.92 14.57 3.43
N THR A 175 12.66 14.68 3.86
CA THR A 175 11.75 13.54 4.08
C THR A 175 10.78 13.32 2.91
N GLY A 176 10.36 14.38 2.23
CA GLY A 176 9.38 14.36 1.14
C GLY A 176 9.96 13.92 -0.20
N ARG A 177 10.48 12.69 -0.26
CA ARG A 177 10.91 12.04 -1.52
C ARG A 177 9.76 11.38 -2.30
N ASP A 178 8.52 11.56 -1.86
CA ASP A 178 7.39 10.84 -2.42
C ASP A 178 6.73 11.61 -3.57
N LYS A 179 6.71 10.93 -4.71
CA LYS A 179 6.14 11.25 -6.03
C LYS A 179 6.83 12.40 -6.79
N PRO A 180 7.42 12.13 -7.97
CA PRO A 180 7.88 13.20 -8.85
C PRO A 180 6.70 14.12 -9.18
N LEU A 181 6.95 15.43 -9.23
CA LEU A 181 5.95 16.39 -9.72
C LEU A 181 5.46 15.90 -11.08
N ALA A 182 4.15 15.80 -11.25
CA ALA A 182 3.59 15.59 -12.58
C ALA A 182 4.09 16.70 -13.50
N ARG A 183 4.48 16.39 -14.74
CA ARG A 183 5.02 17.39 -15.68
C ARG A 183 4.10 18.61 -15.86
N LEU A 184 2.79 18.40 -15.71
CA LEU A 184 1.75 19.43 -15.77
C LEU A 184 1.73 20.37 -14.54
N ALA A 185 2.27 19.97 -13.39
CA ALA A 185 2.30 20.78 -12.16
C ALA A 185 3.52 21.71 -12.07
N VAL A 186 4.54 21.50 -12.91
CA VAL A 186 5.74 22.35 -12.98
C VAL A 186 5.44 23.80 -13.36
N PRO A 187 4.66 24.10 -14.43
CA PRO A 187 4.34 25.48 -14.77
C PRO A 187 3.53 26.17 -13.67
N GLU A 188 2.63 25.45 -13.00
CA GLU A 188 1.84 26.01 -11.90
C GLU A 188 2.72 26.34 -10.69
N LEU A 189 3.69 25.49 -10.35
CA LEU A 189 4.64 25.78 -9.27
C LEU A 189 5.54 26.97 -9.62
N ALA A 190 6.00 27.06 -10.88
CA ALA A 190 6.76 28.20 -11.35
C ALA A 190 5.94 29.50 -11.25
N LEU A 191 4.65 29.45 -11.60
CA LEU A 191 3.73 30.59 -11.46
C LEU A 191 3.53 30.96 -9.98
N ALA A 192 3.37 29.99 -9.09
CA ALA A 192 3.25 30.23 -7.65
C ALA A 192 4.51 30.93 -7.11
N LEU A 193 5.70 30.42 -7.41
CA LEU A 193 6.96 31.04 -6.99
C LEU A 193 7.14 32.43 -7.61
N ALA A 194 6.82 32.60 -8.89
CA ALA A 194 6.87 33.90 -9.56
C ALA A 194 5.90 34.91 -8.90
N SER A 195 4.71 34.46 -8.48
CA SER A 195 3.76 35.32 -7.76
C SER A 195 4.29 35.75 -6.40
N VAL A 196 5.00 34.87 -5.67
CA VAL A 196 5.66 35.22 -4.41
C VAL A 196 6.76 36.25 -4.63
N VAL A 197 7.59 36.08 -5.68
CA VAL A 197 8.64 37.05 -6.03
C VAL A 197 8.04 38.39 -6.42
N LEU A 198 7.01 38.40 -7.26
CA LEU A 198 6.33 39.62 -7.69
C LEU A 198 5.72 40.37 -6.49
N VAL A 199 4.96 39.66 -5.65
CA VAL A 199 4.37 40.26 -4.44
C VAL A 199 5.46 40.74 -3.49
N GLY A 200 6.49 39.92 -3.26
CA GLY A 200 7.62 40.30 -2.41
C GLY A 200 8.33 41.56 -2.91
N GLY A 201 8.54 41.70 -4.22
CA GLY A 201 9.12 42.90 -4.81
C GLY A 201 8.22 44.13 -4.69
N VAL A 202 6.91 43.97 -4.89
CA VAL A 202 5.93 45.07 -4.73
C VAL A 202 5.86 45.55 -3.28
N VAL A 203 5.88 44.62 -2.32
CA VAL A 203 5.72 44.93 -0.88
C VAL A 203 7.03 45.39 -0.25
N PHE A 204 8.15 44.75 -0.58
CA PHE A 204 9.42 44.92 0.15
C PHE A 204 10.53 45.60 -0.64
N ASP A 205 10.49 45.64 -1.98
CA ASP A 205 11.57 46.19 -2.83
C ASP A 205 11.21 47.54 -3.48
N GLY A 206 10.08 48.13 -3.10
CA GLY A 206 9.66 49.43 -3.61
C GLY A 206 9.21 49.44 -5.08
N LEU A 207 9.08 48.26 -5.72
CA LEU A 207 8.53 48.11 -7.08
C LEU A 207 7.02 48.43 -7.14
N GLY A 208 6.38 48.59 -5.98
CA GLY A 208 4.97 48.95 -5.88
C GLY A 208 4.66 50.37 -6.37
N PRO A 209 3.40 50.65 -6.76
CA PRO A 209 3.01 51.99 -7.19
C PRO A 209 3.23 53.02 -6.07
N ALA A 210 3.68 54.23 -6.45
CA ALA A 210 3.98 55.30 -5.51
C ALA A 210 2.81 55.66 -4.57
N TRP A 211 1.58 55.54 -5.06
CA TRP A 211 0.33 55.81 -4.31
C TRP A 211 0.02 54.75 -3.25
N ALA A 212 0.58 53.54 -3.38
CA ALA A 212 0.29 52.41 -2.51
C ALA A 212 1.22 52.35 -1.28
N ARG A 213 2.26 53.19 -1.22
CA ARG A 213 3.31 53.17 -0.18
C ARG A 213 2.82 53.42 1.25
N GLY A 214 1.64 54.00 1.43
CA GLY A 214 1.01 54.23 2.75
C GLY A 214 -0.05 53.19 3.15
N TYR A 215 -0.33 52.22 2.28
CA TYR A 215 -1.30 51.16 2.57
C TYR A 215 -0.60 49.91 3.12
N PRO A 216 -1.30 49.09 3.94
CA PRO A 216 -0.74 47.86 4.48
C PRO A 216 -0.66 46.77 3.41
N LEU A 217 0.33 46.87 2.51
CA LEU A 217 0.51 45.95 1.38
C LEU A 217 1.00 44.56 1.82
N GLU A 218 1.47 44.38 3.05
CA GLU A 218 1.92 43.12 3.61
C GLU A 218 0.86 42.00 3.55
N PHE A 219 -0.43 42.35 3.55
CA PHE A 219 -1.53 41.38 3.40
C PHE A 219 -1.58 40.72 2.00
N LEU A 220 -0.97 41.35 0.98
CA LEU A 220 -0.87 40.79 -0.37
C LEU A 220 0.00 39.53 -0.42
N CYS A 221 0.80 39.29 0.62
CA CYS A 221 1.60 38.08 0.77
C CYS A 221 0.75 36.82 1.01
N ILE A 222 -0.47 36.95 1.53
CA ILE A 222 -1.30 35.81 1.94
C ILE A 222 -1.82 35.00 0.73
N PRO A 223 -2.46 35.61 -0.30
CA PRO A 223 -2.99 34.87 -1.44
C PRO A 223 -2.03 33.87 -2.13
N PRO A 224 -0.78 34.23 -2.50
CA PRO A 224 0.12 33.28 -3.16
C PRO A 224 0.53 32.11 -2.24
N LEU A 225 0.60 32.35 -0.93
CA LEU A 225 0.92 31.31 0.06
C LEU A 225 -0.26 30.37 0.31
N VAL A 226 -1.47 30.91 0.40
CA VAL A 226 -2.70 30.12 0.48
C VAL A 226 -2.84 29.28 -0.80
N PHE A 227 -2.61 29.86 -1.97
CA PHE A 227 -2.60 29.11 -3.22
C PHE A 227 -1.60 27.95 -3.20
N ALA A 228 -0.36 28.20 -2.74
CA ALA A 228 0.65 27.15 -2.61
C ALA A 228 0.23 26.04 -1.63
N ALA A 229 -0.37 26.42 -0.49
CA ALA A 229 -0.87 25.51 0.53
C ALA A 229 -1.99 24.59 0.01
N PHE A 230 -2.93 25.14 -0.77
CA PHE A 230 -4.03 24.38 -1.35
C PHE A 230 -3.62 23.50 -2.54
N ARG A 231 -2.67 23.97 -3.35
CA ARG A 231 -2.40 23.33 -4.66
C ARG A 231 -1.32 22.26 -4.64
N PHE A 232 -0.28 22.43 -3.82
CA PHE A 232 0.92 21.58 -3.87
C PHE A 232 1.18 20.83 -2.56
N GLY A 233 1.00 21.50 -1.42
CA GLY A 233 1.17 20.93 -0.09
C GLY A 233 2.25 21.62 0.76
N GLN A 234 2.61 20.99 1.88
CA GLN A 234 3.46 21.60 2.92
C GLN A 234 4.86 21.97 2.45
N ARG A 235 5.50 21.15 1.60
CA ARG A 235 6.89 21.34 1.15
C ARG A 235 7.03 22.60 0.31
N GLU A 236 6.16 22.76 -0.68
CA GLU A 236 6.12 23.92 -1.56
C GLU A 236 5.65 25.16 -0.80
N ALA A 237 4.64 25.04 0.07
CA ALA A 237 4.20 26.14 0.92
C ALA A 237 5.33 26.66 1.84
N ALA A 238 6.08 25.75 2.48
CA ALA A 238 7.26 26.12 3.27
C ALA A 238 8.35 26.80 2.45
N THR A 239 8.53 26.36 1.19
CA THR A 239 9.48 26.99 0.26
C THR A 239 9.05 28.42 -0.10
N CYS A 240 7.76 28.63 -0.35
CA CYS A 240 7.19 29.95 -0.63
C CYS A 240 7.33 30.89 0.57
N VAL A 241 7.07 30.40 1.80
CA VAL A 241 7.27 31.16 3.03
C VAL A 241 8.75 31.53 3.21
N ALA A 242 9.67 30.59 3.01
CA ALA A 242 11.11 30.85 3.13
C ALA A 242 11.61 31.86 2.08
N LEU A 243 11.11 31.78 0.85
CA LEU A 243 11.42 32.74 -0.21
C LEU A 243 10.89 34.14 0.12
N LEU A 244 9.64 34.25 0.56
CA LEU A 244 9.08 35.54 0.98
C LEU A 244 9.83 36.10 2.19
N ALA A 245 10.20 35.25 3.16
CA ALA A 245 10.98 35.67 4.31
C ALA A 245 12.33 36.28 3.89
N LEU A 246 13.02 35.65 2.92
CA LEU A 246 14.25 36.21 2.36
C LEU A 246 14.02 37.58 1.72
N LEU A 247 12.98 37.73 0.89
CA LEU A 247 12.66 39.01 0.24
C LEU A 247 12.29 40.10 1.28
N ALA A 248 11.51 39.74 2.31
CA ALA A 248 11.13 40.65 3.38
C ALA A 248 12.34 41.12 4.20
N ILE A 249 13.28 40.21 4.51
CA ILE A 249 14.53 40.55 5.20
C ILE A 249 15.39 41.49 4.35
N LEU A 250 15.61 41.17 3.08
CA LEU A 250 16.42 41.99 2.17
C LEU A 250 15.81 43.38 1.94
N GLY A 251 14.50 43.47 1.73
CA GLY A 251 13.81 44.74 1.53
C GLY A 251 13.85 45.63 2.78
N THR A 252 13.59 45.04 3.96
CA THR A 252 13.69 45.77 5.24
C THR A 252 15.12 46.25 5.49
N LEU A 253 16.14 45.45 5.15
CA LEU A 253 17.56 45.84 5.26
C LEU A 253 17.93 46.99 4.33
N ALA A 254 17.30 47.04 3.15
CA ALA A 254 17.45 48.14 2.21
C ALA A 254 16.68 49.41 2.63
N GLY A 255 15.97 49.39 3.77
CA GLY A 255 15.15 50.50 4.23
C GLY A 255 13.81 50.64 3.50
N HIS A 256 13.39 49.59 2.78
CA HIS A 256 12.15 49.55 2.03
C HIS A 256 11.08 48.69 2.72
N GLY A 257 9.84 48.88 2.30
CA GLY A 257 8.71 48.07 2.76
C GLY A 257 8.12 48.48 4.11
N PRO A 258 7.04 47.81 4.55
CA PRO A 258 6.20 48.25 5.66
C PRO A 258 6.84 48.11 7.05
N PHE A 259 7.94 47.37 7.14
CA PHE A 259 8.64 47.09 8.39
C PHE A 259 9.87 47.99 8.59
N ALA A 260 10.29 48.76 7.60
CA ALA A 260 11.36 49.74 7.77
C ALA A 260 10.85 50.91 8.64
N ARG A 261 11.36 51.01 9.88
CA ARG A 261 11.03 52.05 10.86
C ARG A 261 12.29 52.83 11.25
N ASP A 262 12.08 53.94 11.95
CA ASP A 262 13.18 54.80 12.43
C ASP A 262 14.13 54.04 13.36
N SER A 263 13.58 53.12 14.18
CA SER A 263 14.37 52.20 14.99
C SER A 263 14.55 50.87 14.27
N GLN A 264 15.81 50.45 14.16
CA GLN A 264 16.18 49.14 13.64
C GLN A 264 15.60 47.99 14.48
N ASN A 265 15.52 48.16 15.81
CA ASN A 265 14.95 47.16 16.69
C ASN A 265 13.45 46.98 16.45
N GLU A 266 12.73 48.09 16.27
CA GLU A 266 11.31 48.07 15.94
C GLU A 266 11.07 47.38 14.60
N SER A 267 11.91 47.69 13.59
CA SER A 267 11.86 47.05 12.28
C SER A 267 12.02 45.53 12.36
N LEU A 268 12.98 45.08 13.18
CA LEU A 268 13.26 43.66 13.38
C LEU A 268 12.11 42.93 14.10
N LEU A 269 11.55 43.54 15.15
CA LEU A 269 10.41 42.96 15.89
C LEU A 269 9.17 42.83 15.00
N LEU A 270 8.85 43.85 14.21
CA LEU A 270 7.70 43.81 13.29
C LEU A 270 7.90 42.76 12.20
N LEU A 271 9.08 42.70 11.59
CA LEU A 271 9.42 41.70 10.59
C LEU A 271 9.33 40.28 11.17
N GLN A 272 9.89 40.05 12.36
CA GLN A 272 9.82 38.76 13.05
C GLN A 272 8.37 38.34 13.35
N ALA A 273 7.58 39.25 13.91
CA ALA A 273 6.17 39.00 14.18
C ALA A 273 5.42 38.61 12.90
N PHE A 274 5.62 39.36 11.82
CA PHE A 274 5.02 39.08 10.53
C PHE A 274 5.40 37.68 10.00
N LEU A 275 6.70 37.35 9.96
CA LEU A 275 7.17 36.06 9.46
C LEU A 275 6.66 34.88 10.28
N MET A 276 6.63 35.00 11.60
CA MET A 276 6.11 33.95 12.48
C MET A 276 4.60 33.78 12.29
N THR A 277 3.82 34.86 12.27
CA THR A 277 2.38 34.79 12.02
C THR A 277 2.07 34.15 10.67
N LEU A 278 2.79 34.58 9.63
CA LEU A 278 2.64 34.04 8.28
C LEU A 278 2.92 32.54 8.23
N THR A 279 3.98 32.09 8.91
CA THR A 279 4.37 30.68 8.95
C THR A 279 3.36 29.85 9.75
N ILE A 280 2.92 30.35 10.90
CA ILE A 280 1.94 29.71 11.79
C ILE A 280 0.57 29.57 11.09
N VAL A 281 0.23 30.47 10.18
CA VAL A 281 -1.00 30.34 9.37
C VAL A 281 -0.77 29.37 8.20
N THR A 282 0.30 29.55 7.43
CA THR A 282 0.49 28.89 6.13
C THR A 282 0.81 27.40 6.26
N ILE A 283 1.73 27.02 7.16
CA ILE A 283 2.19 25.62 7.24
C ILE A 283 1.09 24.70 7.79
N PRO A 284 0.40 25.03 8.90
CA PRO A 284 -0.75 24.27 9.36
C PRO A 284 -1.90 24.23 8.35
N LEU A 285 -2.17 25.33 7.62
CA LEU A 285 -3.19 25.34 6.57
C LEU A 285 -2.87 24.31 5.49
N ALA A 286 -1.63 24.27 4.99
CA ALA A 286 -1.19 23.27 4.03
C ALA A 286 -1.32 21.83 4.58
N ALA A 287 -1.11 21.66 5.88
CA ALA A 287 -1.30 20.37 6.55
C ALA A 287 -2.76 19.94 6.62
N VAL A 288 -3.67 20.84 7.01
CA VAL A 288 -5.11 20.57 7.09
C VAL A 288 -5.68 20.23 5.71
N VAL A 289 -5.33 21.00 4.68
CA VAL A 289 -5.79 20.73 3.31
C VAL A 289 -5.33 19.35 2.86
N ARG A 290 -4.07 19.00 3.13
CA ARG A 290 -3.54 17.68 2.76
C ARG A 290 -4.18 16.53 3.53
N GLU A 291 -4.51 16.74 4.79
CA GLU A 291 -5.22 15.75 5.61
C GLU A 291 -6.63 15.51 5.09
N HIS A 292 -7.34 16.57 4.71
CA HIS A 292 -8.67 16.50 4.09
C HIS A 292 -8.64 15.70 2.78
N GLU A 293 -7.74 16.04 1.84
CA GLU A 293 -7.58 15.33 0.57
C GLU A 293 -7.29 13.83 0.77
N ARG A 294 -6.45 13.50 1.77
CA ARG A 294 -6.12 12.10 2.07
C ARG A 294 -7.32 11.34 2.64
N SER A 295 -8.10 11.98 3.50
CA SER A 295 -9.33 11.41 4.06
C SER A 295 -10.34 11.13 2.95
N GLU A 296 -10.58 12.10 2.07
CA GLU A 296 -11.48 11.94 0.92
C GLU A 296 -11.00 10.84 -0.04
N ALA A 297 -9.70 10.81 -0.37
CA ALA A 297 -9.15 9.77 -1.23
C ALA A 297 -9.23 8.37 -0.60
N ALA A 298 -9.09 8.25 0.73
CA ALA A 298 -9.25 7.00 1.44
C ALA A 298 -10.72 6.52 1.45
N LEU A 299 -11.65 7.45 1.66
CA LEU A 299 -13.09 7.19 1.56
C LEU A 299 -13.48 6.75 0.14
N ALA A 300 -13.04 7.50 -0.88
CA ALA A 300 -13.29 7.17 -2.28
C ALA A 300 -12.71 5.81 -2.67
N ARG A 301 -11.50 5.48 -2.19
CA ARG A 301 -10.89 4.15 -2.40
C ARG A 301 -11.72 3.04 -1.75
N THR A 302 -12.16 3.24 -0.52
CA THR A 302 -12.96 2.23 0.20
C THR A 302 -14.33 2.05 -0.47
N ALA A 303 -14.96 3.15 -0.90
CA ALA A 303 -16.20 3.12 -1.67
C ALA A 303 -16.03 2.38 -3.00
N ALA A 304 -14.93 2.61 -3.72
CA ALA A 304 -14.63 1.90 -4.96
C ALA A 304 -14.43 0.39 -4.74
N ILE A 305 -13.72 -0.01 -3.67
CA ILE A 305 -13.57 -1.44 -3.30
C ILE A 305 -14.93 -2.10 -3.06
N VAL A 306 -15.84 -1.42 -2.38
CA VAL A 306 -17.20 -1.91 -2.12
C VAL A 306 -18.02 -1.96 -3.41
N ALA A 307 -17.96 -0.91 -4.24
CA ALA A 307 -18.73 -0.78 -5.47
C ALA A 307 -18.40 -1.91 -6.46
N TYR A 308 -17.11 -2.20 -6.67
CA TYR A 308 -16.62 -3.18 -7.65
C TYR A 308 -16.39 -4.59 -7.08
N SER A 309 -16.84 -4.86 -5.85
CA SER A 309 -16.80 -6.23 -5.30
C SER A 309 -17.69 -7.16 -6.11
N ASP A 310 -17.22 -8.38 -6.38
CA ASP A 310 -18.02 -9.44 -7.00
C ASP A 310 -19.08 -10.01 -6.05
N ASP A 311 -18.81 -10.00 -4.74
CA ASP A 311 -19.81 -10.32 -3.73
C ASP A 311 -20.82 -9.16 -3.62
N ALA A 312 -22.09 -9.52 -3.39
CA ALA A 312 -23.16 -8.55 -3.16
C ALA A 312 -23.03 -7.98 -1.74
N ILE A 313 -22.90 -6.65 -1.64
CA ILE A 313 -22.78 -5.92 -0.37
C ILE A 313 -23.99 -4.99 -0.24
N ILE A 314 -24.75 -5.19 0.84
CA ILE A 314 -26.05 -4.55 1.07
C ILE A 314 -26.08 -3.94 2.47
N GLY A 315 -26.28 -2.62 2.56
CA GLY A 315 -26.57 -1.93 3.81
C GLY A 315 -28.07 -1.86 4.08
N LYS A 316 -28.48 -1.98 5.34
CA LYS A 316 -29.88 -1.81 5.76
C LYS A 316 -30.01 -1.24 7.17
N THR A 317 -31.14 -0.60 7.45
CA THR A 317 -31.52 -0.18 8.80
C THR A 317 -31.85 -1.38 9.69
N LEU A 318 -32.03 -1.15 11.00
CA LEU A 318 -32.51 -2.18 11.93
C LEU A 318 -33.98 -2.61 11.68
N ASP A 319 -34.70 -1.88 10.84
CA ASP A 319 -36.04 -2.24 10.36
C ASP A 319 -35.98 -3.00 9.02
N GLY A 320 -34.78 -3.29 8.53
CA GLY A 320 -34.57 -4.03 7.29
C GLY A 320 -34.76 -3.21 6.02
N ILE A 321 -34.82 -1.87 6.10
CA ILE A 321 -34.89 -0.99 4.93
C ILE A 321 -33.51 -0.86 4.30
N ILE A 322 -33.40 -1.14 3.00
CA ILE A 322 -32.13 -1.08 2.25
C ILE A 322 -31.64 0.36 2.17
N THR A 323 -30.39 0.59 2.58
CA THR A 323 -29.72 1.90 2.56
C THR A 323 -28.56 1.97 1.57
N SER A 324 -27.96 0.83 1.21
CA SER A 324 -26.93 0.77 0.18
C SER A 324 -26.99 -0.55 -0.60
N TRP A 325 -26.58 -0.47 -1.87
CA TRP A 325 -26.66 -1.57 -2.84
C TRP A 325 -25.50 -1.43 -3.83
N ASN A 326 -24.51 -2.34 -3.79
CA ASN A 326 -23.34 -2.28 -4.68
C ASN A 326 -23.60 -2.95 -6.04
N GLU A 327 -22.67 -2.81 -7.00
CA GLU A 327 -22.83 -3.43 -8.32
C GLU A 327 -22.86 -4.97 -8.26
N GLY A 328 -22.16 -5.59 -7.29
CA GLY A 328 -22.26 -7.02 -7.04
C GLY A 328 -23.69 -7.46 -6.72
N ALA A 329 -24.42 -6.67 -5.94
CA ALA A 329 -25.83 -6.91 -5.63
C ALA A 329 -26.74 -6.69 -6.85
N GLU A 330 -26.46 -5.69 -7.68
CA GLU A 330 -27.17 -5.49 -8.95
C GLU A 330 -27.00 -6.69 -9.90
N ARG A 331 -25.76 -7.16 -10.07
CA ARG A 331 -25.45 -8.33 -10.92
C ARG A 331 -26.09 -9.61 -10.39
N LEU A 332 -26.08 -9.81 -9.07
CA LEU A 332 -26.60 -11.03 -8.44
C LEU A 332 -28.13 -11.09 -8.49
N TYR A 333 -28.81 -10.02 -8.08
CA TYR A 333 -30.26 -10.00 -7.89
C TYR A 333 -31.05 -9.31 -9.01
N GLY A 334 -30.40 -8.56 -9.91
CA GLY A 334 -31.03 -7.93 -11.08
C GLY A 334 -31.82 -6.65 -10.78
N TYR A 335 -31.76 -6.13 -9.55
CA TYR A 335 -32.31 -4.82 -9.18
C TYR A 335 -31.22 -3.77 -9.23
N THR A 336 -31.50 -2.61 -9.84
CA THR A 336 -30.60 -1.46 -9.74
C THR A 336 -30.64 -0.85 -8.34
N ALA A 337 -29.60 -0.12 -7.95
CA ALA A 337 -29.55 0.58 -6.67
C ALA A 337 -30.74 1.54 -6.49
N ALA A 338 -31.16 2.22 -7.56
CA ALA A 338 -32.33 3.10 -7.56
C ALA A 338 -33.65 2.36 -7.29
N GLU A 339 -33.75 1.09 -7.69
CA GLU A 339 -34.94 0.26 -7.45
C GLU A 339 -34.92 -0.40 -6.06
N ALA A 340 -33.74 -0.68 -5.52
CA ALA A 340 -33.57 -1.42 -4.27
C ALA A 340 -33.51 -0.51 -3.03
N ILE A 341 -32.82 0.63 -3.11
CA ILE A 341 -32.64 1.54 -1.97
C ILE A 341 -34.01 2.12 -1.54
N GLY A 342 -34.25 2.14 -0.23
CA GLY A 342 -35.53 2.56 0.37
C GLY A 342 -36.59 1.46 0.46
N ARG A 343 -36.36 0.29 -0.15
CA ARG A 343 -37.27 -0.86 -0.05
C ARG A 343 -36.85 -1.81 1.08
N PRO A 344 -37.78 -2.62 1.61
CA PRO A 344 -37.43 -3.65 2.60
C PRO A 344 -36.58 -4.77 1.97
N ILE A 345 -35.65 -5.33 2.74
CA ILE A 345 -34.75 -6.43 2.31
C ILE A 345 -35.52 -7.70 1.94
N THR A 346 -36.79 -7.81 2.35
CA THR A 346 -37.71 -8.88 1.93
C THR A 346 -37.91 -8.94 0.41
N LEU A 347 -37.54 -7.89 -0.33
CA LEU A 347 -37.49 -7.86 -1.80
C LEU A 347 -36.75 -9.06 -2.42
N ILE A 348 -35.70 -9.55 -1.76
CA ILE A 348 -34.87 -10.66 -2.25
C ILE A 348 -35.03 -11.94 -1.42
N ILE A 349 -35.97 -11.96 -0.47
CA ILE A 349 -36.21 -13.11 0.43
C ILE A 349 -37.50 -13.80 -0.02
N PRO A 350 -37.48 -15.12 -0.30
CA PRO A 350 -38.69 -15.89 -0.57
C PRO A 350 -39.71 -15.75 0.57
N ARG A 351 -41.01 -15.80 0.26
CA ARG A 351 -42.07 -15.59 1.27
C ARG A 351 -41.98 -16.62 2.39
N GLU A 352 -41.60 -17.84 2.06
CA GLU A 352 -41.44 -18.99 2.95
C GLU A 352 -40.31 -18.75 3.97
N LEU A 353 -39.28 -17.98 3.58
CA LEU A 353 -38.09 -17.69 4.39
C LEU A 353 -38.12 -16.31 5.07
N SER A 354 -39.24 -15.59 4.98
CA SER A 354 -39.36 -14.26 5.59
C SER A 354 -39.28 -14.29 7.12
N HIS A 355 -39.50 -15.45 7.74
CA HIS A 355 -39.38 -15.67 9.18
C HIS A 355 -37.92 -15.62 9.69
N GLU A 356 -36.91 -15.72 8.82
CA GLU A 356 -35.48 -15.59 9.20
C GLU A 356 -35.14 -14.16 9.65
N LEU A 357 -35.86 -13.15 9.13
CA LEU A 357 -35.49 -11.75 9.28
C LEU A 357 -35.61 -11.23 10.73
N PRO A 358 -36.71 -11.48 11.48
CA PRO A 358 -36.81 -11.09 12.88
C PRO A 358 -35.68 -11.64 13.76
N GLU A 359 -35.32 -12.92 13.59
CA GLU A 359 -34.26 -13.57 14.37
C GLU A 359 -32.89 -12.93 14.10
N ILE A 360 -32.58 -12.70 12.82
CA ILE A 360 -31.35 -12.01 12.41
C ILE A 360 -31.28 -10.60 13.00
N LEU A 361 -32.39 -9.85 12.95
CA LEU A 361 -32.44 -8.48 13.47
C LEU A 361 -32.29 -8.45 15.00
N GLU A 362 -32.85 -9.41 15.73
CA GLU A 362 -32.70 -9.50 17.17
C GLU A 362 -31.23 -9.76 17.57
N ARG A 363 -30.57 -10.71 16.90
CA ARG A 363 -29.14 -10.98 17.12
C ARG A 363 -28.28 -9.75 16.83
N LEU A 364 -28.56 -9.03 15.75
CA LEU A 364 -27.85 -7.79 15.40
C LEU A 364 -28.06 -6.69 16.43
N ARG A 365 -29.26 -6.55 17.01
CA ARG A 365 -29.52 -5.59 18.10
C ARG A 365 -28.70 -5.88 19.36
N ARG A 366 -28.34 -7.15 19.59
CA ARG A 366 -27.41 -7.56 20.66
C ARG A 366 -25.93 -7.37 20.29
N GLY A 367 -25.62 -6.85 19.10
CA GLY A 367 -24.26 -6.68 18.60
C GLY A 367 -23.62 -7.95 18.06
N GLU A 368 -24.39 -9.04 17.92
CA GLU A 368 -23.89 -10.29 17.39
C GLU A 368 -23.76 -10.23 15.87
N ARG A 369 -22.66 -10.78 15.37
CA ARG A 369 -22.49 -11.07 13.95
C ARG A 369 -23.15 -12.39 13.62
N VAL A 370 -23.88 -12.44 12.50
CA VAL A 370 -24.38 -13.69 11.93
C VAL A 370 -23.37 -14.16 10.89
N GLU A 371 -22.65 -15.24 11.20
CA GLU A 371 -21.61 -15.78 10.33
C GLU A 371 -22.18 -16.81 9.34
N HIS A 372 -21.75 -16.72 8.08
CA HIS A 372 -21.80 -17.75 7.03
C HIS A 372 -22.92 -18.79 7.17
N PHE A 373 -24.16 -18.37 6.97
CA PHE A 373 -25.26 -19.31 6.79
C PHE A 373 -25.67 -19.36 5.32
N GLU A 374 -26.00 -20.56 4.85
CA GLU A 374 -26.46 -20.79 3.48
C GLU A 374 -27.98 -20.71 3.45
N THR A 375 -28.52 -19.90 2.55
CA THR A 375 -29.97 -19.71 2.40
C THR A 375 -30.32 -19.48 0.93
N LEU A 376 -31.63 -19.43 0.63
CA LEU A 376 -32.15 -19.14 -0.70
C LEU A 376 -32.59 -17.67 -0.77
N ARG A 377 -32.26 -17.04 -1.89
CA ARG A 377 -32.74 -15.71 -2.24
C ARG A 377 -33.38 -15.73 -3.62
N VAL A 378 -34.22 -14.74 -3.88
CA VAL A 378 -34.93 -14.57 -5.15
C VAL A 378 -34.46 -13.30 -5.85
N ALA A 379 -34.15 -13.41 -7.14
CA ALA A 379 -33.83 -12.29 -8.00
C ALA A 379 -35.09 -11.68 -8.64
N LYS A 380 -34.96 -10.51 -9.28
CA LYS A 380 -36.06 -9.79 -9.95
C LYS A 380 -36.84 -10.61 -10.98
N ASN A 381 -36.21 -11.60 -11.59
CA ASN A 381 -36.79 -12.50 -12.58
C ASN A 381 -37.29 -13.82 -11.98
N ASP A 382 -37.59 -13.86 -10.68
CA ASP A 382 -38.01 -15.04 -9.91
C ASP A 382 -37.00 -16.21 -9.90
N ARG A 383 -35.76 -15.97 -10.31
CA ARG A 383 -34.68 -16.96 -10.22
C ARG A 383 -34.28 -17.15 -8.76
N HIS A 384 -34.30 -18.41 -8.31
CA HIS A 384 -33.76 -18.81 -7.01
C HIS A 384 -32.24 -18.92 -7.08
N ILE A 385 -31.57 -18.35 -6.08
CA ILE A 385 -30.11 -18.28 -5.99
C ILE A 385 -29.71 -18.80 -4.61
N ASP A 386 -28.86 -19.83 -4.59
CA ASP A 386 -28.23 -20.27 -3.36
C ASP A 386 -27.13 -19.29 -2.98
N VAL A 387 -27.24 -18.69 -1.80
CA VAL A 387 -26.27 -17.71 -1.32
C VAL A 387 -25.72 -18.12 0.05
N SER A 388 -24.43 -17.84 0.26
CA SER A 388 -23.87 -17.79 1.60
C SER A 388 -23.89 -16.35 2.08
N VAL A 389 -24.54 -16.10 3.21
CA VAL A 389 -24.74 -14.74 3.73
C VAL A 389 -23.99 -14.58 5.05
N THR A 390 -23.29 -13.46 5.16
CA THR A 390 -22.74 -12.96 6.43
C THR A 390 -23.35 -11.60 6.72
N ILE A 391 -23.75 -11.38 7.98
CA ILE A 391 -24.41 -10.13 8.39
C ILE A 391 -23.72 -9.57 9.62
N SER A 392 -23.24 -8.33 9.50
CA SER A 392 -22.50 -7.62 10.52
C SER A 392 -23.25 -6.35 10.95
N PRO A 393 -23.28 -6.01 12.25
CA PRO A 393 -23.86 -4.75 12.71
C PRO A 393 -23.00 -3.56 12.24
N VAL A 394 -23.65 -2.44 11.96
CA VAL A 394 -23.00 -1.15 11.63
C VAL A 394 -23.23 -0.20 12.80
N GLN A 395 -22.15 0.41 13.28
CA GLN A 395 -22.16 1.31 14.45
C GLN A 395 -21.91 2.76 14.05
N ASP A 396 -22.48 3.69 14.81
CA ASP A 396 -22.15 5.12 14.74
C ASP A 396 -20.85 5.45 15.51
N THR A 397 -20.43 6.71 15.48
CA THR A 397 -19.22 7.20 16.17
C THR A 397 -19.30 7.09 17.71
N SER A 398 -20.50 6.88 18.27
CA SER A 398 -20.72 6.65 19.70
C SER A 398 -20.78 5.17 20.07
N GLY A 399 -20.58 4.26 19.11
CA GLY A 399 -20.64 2.81 19.29
C GLY A 399 -22.06 2.22 19.31
N ARG A 400 -23.09 3.02 19.00
CA ARG A 400 -24.47 2.54 18.93
C ARG A 400 -24.73 1.87 17.59
N ILE A 401 -25.43 0.75 17.61
CA ILE A 401 -25.78 0.01 16.39
C ILE A 401 -26.91 0.76 15.66
N ILE A 402 -26.63 1.21 14.44
CA ILE A 402 -27.57 1.99 13.61
C ILE A 402 -28.15 1.18 12.45
N GLY A 403 -27.61 -0.01 12.17
CA GLY A 403 -28.05 -0.85 11.06
C GLY A 403 -27.20 -2.11 10.91
N ALA A 404 -27.22 -2.68 9.71
CA ALA A 404 -26.48 -3.88 9.39
C ALA A 404 -25.98 -3.88 7.94
N SER A 405 -24.80 -4.45 7.74
CA SER A 405 -24.22 -4.75 6.43
C SER A 405 -24.30 -6.25 6.19
N SER A 406 -24.81 -6.64 5.02
CA SER A 406 -24.92 -8.02 4.56
C SER A 406 -23.99 -8.22 3.37
N ILE A 407 -23.19 -9.28 3.42
CA ILE A 407 -22.40 -9.76 2.29
C ILE A 407 -23.01 -11.09 1.84
N ALA A 408 -23.41 -11.18 0.58
CA ALA A 408 -23.98 -12.38 -0.02
C ALA A 408 -23.11 -12.85 -1.19
N ARG A 409 -22.71 -14.13 -1.14
CA ARG A 409 -21.93 -14.79 -2.20
C ARG A 409 -22.77 -15.86 -2.87
N ASP A 410 -22.79 -15.86 -4.19
CA ASP A 410 -23.42 -16.93 -4.97
C ASP A 410 -22.65 -18.24 -4.79
N ILE A 411 -23.35 -19.28 -4.32
CA ILE A 411 -22.82 -20.63 -4.14
C ILE A 411 -23.58 -21.66 -4.99
N THR A 412 -24.46 -21.22 -5.89
CA THR A 412 -25.30 -22.08 -6.74
C THR A 412 -24.46 -23.06 -7.54
N HIS A 413 -23.40 -22.58 -8.19
CA HIS A 413 -22.49 -23.43 -8.97
C HIS A 413 -21.76 -24.45 -8.09
N ARG A 414 -21.29 -24.01 -6.90
CA ARG A 414 -20.61 -24.89 -5.93
C ARG A 414 -21.54 -26.01 -5.46
N LYS A 415 -22.78 -25.69 -5.08
CA LYS A 415 -23.76 -26.69 -4.64
C LYS A 415 -24.11 -27.70 -5.74
N ARG A 416 -24.25 -27.25 -6.98
CA ARG A 416 -24.47 -28.15 -8.13
C ARG A 416 -23.33 -29.14 -8.31
N ILE A 417 -22.07 -28.67 -8.28
CA ILE A 417 -20.90 -29.53 -8.38
C ILE A 417 -20.84 -30.54 -7.23
N GLU A 418 -21.09 -30.09 -6.00
CA GLU A 418 -21.08 -30.98 -4.83
C GLU A 418 -22.20 -32.03 -4.90
N ALA A 419 -23.39 -31.67 -5.37
CA ALA A 419 -24.50 -32.60 -5.55
C ALA A 419 -24.17 -33.67 -6.61
N THR A 420 -23.72 -33.26 -7.80
CA THR A 420 -23.32 -34.21 -8.86
C THR A 420 -22.15 -35.09 -8.43
N LYS A 421 -21.20 -34.56 -7.64
CA LYS A 421 -20.11 -35.37 -7.10
C LYS A 421 -20.61 -36.39 -6.07
N ARG A 422 -21.48 -35.99 -5.13
CA ARG A 422 -22.06 -36.92 -4.14
C ARG A 422 -22.82 -38.04 -4.83
N GLU A 423 -23.63 -37.72 -5.83
CA GLU A 423 -24.36 -38.70 -6.63
C GLU A 423 -23.40 -39.70 -7.29
N ARG A 424 -22.34 -39.21 -7.93
CA ARG A 424 -21.28 -40.07 -8.52
C ARG A 424 -20.55 -40.92 -7.49
N ASP A 425 -20.23 -40.38 -6.32
CA ASP A 425 -19.52 -41.12 -5.25
C ASP A 425 -20.42 -42.21 -4.66
N THR A 426 -21.72 -41.93 -4.47
CA THR A 426 -22.72 -42.93 -4.07
C THR A 426 -22.85 -44.04 -5.12
N LEU A 427 -22.97 -43.69 -6.41
CA LEU A 427 -23.02 -44.67 -7.51
C LEU A 427 -21.76 -45.53 -7.58
N ARG A 428 -20.56 -44.92 -7.44
CA ARG A 428 -19.28 -45.66 -7.38
C ARG A 428 -19.21 -46.62 -6.20
N SER A 429 -19.69 -46.20 -5.03
CA SER A 429 -19.74 -47.07 -3.84
C SER A 429 -20.62 -48.29 -4.08
N VAL A 430 -21.82 -48.09 -4.65
CA VAL A 430 -22.74 -49.19 -4.98
C VAL A 430 -22.14 -50.12 -6.05
N ALA A 431 -21.51 -49.56 -7.09
CA ALA A 431 -20.88 -50.33 -8.14
C ALA A 431 -19.69 -51.18 -7.65
N SER A 432 -18.87 -50.65 -6.74
CA SER A 432 -17.74 -51.38 -6.13
C SER A 432 -18.21 -52.57 -5.30
N LEU A 433 -19.25 -52.38 -4.49
CA LEU A 433 -19.85 -53.46 -3.68
C LEU A 433 -20.46 -54.56 -4.56
N ALA A 434 -21.15 -54.18 -5.64
CA ALA A 434 -21.72 -55.13 -6.59
C ALA A 434 -20.65 -55.95 -7.32
N ALA A 435 -19.52 -55.33 -7.70
CA ALA A 435 -18.41 -56.02 -8.33
C ALA A 435 -17.70 -57.00 -7.37
N GLY A 436 -17.52 -56.62 -6.10
CA GLY A 436 -17.00 -57.49 -5.05
C GLY A 436 -17.90 -58.71 -4.81
N ALA A 437 -19.20 -58.48 -4.62
CA ALA A 437 -20.18 -59.56 -4.43
C ALA A 437 -20.23 -60.52 -5.63
N ALA A 438 -20.17 -60.01 -6.86
CA ALA A 438 -20.12 -60.83 -8.06
C ALA A 438 -18.87 -61.72 -8.12
N HIS A 439 -17.72 -61.24 -7.64
CA HIS A 439 -16.49 -62.04 -7.59
C HIS A 439 -16.59 -63.15 -6.55
N GLU A 440 -17.09 -62.83 -5.35
CA GLU A 440 -17.29 -63.79 -4.26
C GLU A 440 -18.33 -64.85 -4.58
N ILE A 441 -19.36 -64.54 -5.37
CA ILE A 441 -20.38 -65.51 -5.82
C ILE A 441 -19.83 -66.43 -6.94
N ASN A 442 -19.00 -65.91 -7.85
CA ASN A 442 -18.45 -66.71 -8.95
C ASN A 442 -17.48 -67.79 -8.48
N ASN A 443 -16.71 -67.53 -7.41
CA ASN A 443 -15.73 -68.47 -6.87
C ASN A 443 -16.37 -69.82 -6.44
N PRO A 444 -17.36 -69.87 -5.53
CA PRO A 444 -18.02 -71.12 -5.16
C PRO A 444 -18.83 -71.71 -6.32
N LEU A 445 -19.44 -70.90 -7.19
CA LEU A 445 -20.16 -71.41 -8.36
C LEU A 445 -19.23 -72.16 -9.32
N ALA A 446 -18.00 -71.70 -9.52
CA ALA A 446 -17.01 -72.40 -10.34
C ALA A 446 -16.63 -73.77 -9.75
N VAL A 447 -16.51 -73.85 -8.41
CA VAL A 447 -16.23 -75.11 -7.70
C VAL A 447 -17.40 -76.09 -7.83
N VAL A 448 -18.64 -75.62 -7.58
CA VAL A 448 -19.85 -76.46 -7.71
C VAL A 448 -20.04 -76.90 -9.16
N LEU A 449 -19.79 -76.03 -10.14
CA LEU A 449 -19.83 -76.35 -11.56
C LEU A 449 -18.84 -77.47 -11.90
N GLY A 450 -17.58 -77.36 -11.44
CA GLY A 450 -16.55 -78.37 -11.69
C GLY A 450 -16.91 -79.73 -11.10
N HIS A 451 -17.39 -79.78 -9.86
CA HIS A 451 -17.86 -81.03 -9.25
C HIS A 451 -19.07 -81.63 -9.97
N ALA A 452 -20.05 -80.79 -10.33
CA ALA A 452 -21.23 -81.24 -11.05
C ALA A 452 -20.88 -81.79 -12.45
N GLN A 453 -19.89 -81.20 -13.14
CA GLN A 453 -19.39 -81.71 -14.42
C GLN A 453 -18.71 -83.07 -14.29
N LEU A 454 -17.82 -83.23 -13.30
CA LEU A 454 -17.16 -84.52 -13.04
C LEU A 454 -18.17 -85.62 -12.70
N MET A 455 -19.16 -85.32 -11.84
CA MET A 455 -20.23 -86.27 -11.52
C MET A 455 -21.12 -86.60 -12.73
N ALA A 456 -21.29 -85.67 -13.68
CA ALA A 456 -22.05 -85.91 -14.90
C ALA A 456 -21.36 -86.92 -15.84
N GLU A 457 -20.02 -87.04 -15.77
CA GLU A 457 -19.24 -88.00 -16.56
C GLU A 457 -19.30 -89.41 -15.98
N GLU A 458 -19.38 -89.56 -14.65
CA GLU A 458 -19.34 -90.85 -13.95
C GLU A 458 -20.73 -91.50 -13.75
N VAL A 459 -21.81 -90.72 -13.78
CA VAL A 459 -23.16 -91.19 -13.42
C VAL A 459 -24.00 -91.54 -14.67
N VAL A 460 -24.58 -92.75 -14.68
CA VAL A 460 -25.48 -93.25 -15.73
C VAL A 460 -26.85 -93.60 -15.15
N GLY A 461 -27.94 -93.28 -15.86
CA GLY A 461 -29.33 -93.50 -15.42
C GLY A 461 -30.06 -92.21 -14.98
N PRO A 462 -31.22 -92.32 -14.29
CA PRO A 462 -32.09 -91.17 -13.96
C PRO A 462 -31.40 -90.05 -13.15
N ALA A 463 -30.32 -90.36 -12.43
CA ALA A 463 -29.55 -89.39 -11.66
C ALA A 463 -28.77 -88.38 -12.55
N ARG A 464 -28.44 -88.72 -13.80
CA ARG A 464 -27.77 -87.82 -14.76
C ARG A 464 -28.65 -86.62 -15.13
N GLN A 465 -29.97 -86.82 -15.20
CA GLN A 465 -30.93 -85.74 -15.47
C GLN A 465 -30.92 -84.69 -14.37
N ARG A 466 -30.84 -85.11 -13.10
CA ARG A 466 -30.75 -84.19 -11.94
C ARG A 466 -29.44 -83.38 -11.93
N ILE A 467 -28.34 -83.99 -12.36
CA ILE A 467 -27.05 -83.28 -12.50
C ILE A 467 -27.13 -82.24 -13.64
N GLY A 468 -27.80 -82.58 -14.75
CA GLY A 468 -28.10 -81.64 -15.83
C GLY A 468 -28.90 -80.41 -15.36
N GLU A 469 -29.93 -80.62 -14.55
CA GLU A 469 -30.73 -79.53 -13.95
C GLU A 469 -29.89 -78.62 -13.03
N ILE A 470 -28.94 -79.20 -12.27
CA ILE A 470 -28.01 -78.45 -11.41
C ILE A 470 -27.04 -77.60 -12.26
N LEU A 471 -26.48 -78.17 -13.32
CA LEU A 471 -25.60 -77.44 -14.24
C LEU A 471 -26.34 -76.27 -14.90
N GLU A 472 -27.58 -76.47 -15.36
CA GLU A 472 -28.41 -75.39 -15.90
C GLU A 472 -28.75 -74.31 -14.85
N ALA A 473 -28.98 -74.71 -13.59
CA ALA A 473 -29.20 -73.75 -12.50
C ALA A 473 -27.95 -72.90 -12.23
N ILE A 474 -26.75 -73.50 -12.25
CA ILE A 474 -25.48 -72.79 -12.06
C ILE A 474 -25.23 -71.82 -13.22
N ASP A 475 -25.48 -72.22 -14.47
CA ASP A 475 -25.31 -71.34 -15.62
C ASP A 475 -26.34 -70.20 -15.62
N ARG A 476 -27.57 -70.43 -15.16
CA ARG A 476 -28.55 -69.36 -14.91
C ARG A 476 -28.05 -68.36 -13.87
N ILE A 477 -27.47 -68.82 -12.76
CA ILE A 477 -26.92 -67.95 -11.72
C ILE A 477 -25.71 -67.16 -12.27
N ARG A 478 -24.80 -67.81 -13.00
CA ARG A 478 -23.67 -67.13 -13.66
C ARG A 478 -24.14 -66.05 -14.64
N ALA A 479 -25.22 -66.31 -15.41
CA ALA A 479 -25.80 -65.33 -16.31
C ALA A 479 -26.42 -64.13 -15.57
N ILE A 480 -27.06 -64.35 -14.42
CA ILE A 480 -27.58 -63.27 -13.56
C ILE A 480 -26.43 -62.43 -12.99
N VAL A 481 -25.39 -63.07 -12.47
CA VAL A 481 -24.20 -62.39 -11.93
C VAL A 481 -23.45 -61.63 -13.04
N ALA A 482 -23.38 -62.18 -14.25
CA ALA A 482 -22.81 -61.50 -15.42
C ALA A 482 -23.63 -60.26 -15.84
N ARG A 483 -24.97 -60.33 -15.78
CA ARG A 483 -25.84 -59.17 -16.01
C ARG A 483 -25.66 -58.10 -14.94
N MET A 484 -25.52 -58.48 -13.68
CA MET A 484 -25.21 -57.57 -12.57
C MET A 484 -23.88 -56.82 -12.79
N ARG A 485 -22.88 -57.50 -13.38
CA ARG A 485 -21.60 -56.90 -13.80
C ARG A 485 -21.70 -56.01 -15.04
N HIS A 486 -22.66 -56.27 -15.93
CA HIS A 486 -22.88 -55.47 -17.13
C HIS A 486 -23.66 -54.18 -16.85
N LEU A 487 -24.68 -54.22 -15.99
CA LEU A 487 -25.38 -53.03 -15.48
C LEU A 487 -24.41 -52.04 -14.83
N THR A 488 -23.44 -52.54 -14.07
CA THR A 488 -22.39 -51.71 -13.45
C THR A 488 -21.34 -51.18 -14.42
N ARG A 489 -21.19 -51.77 -15.62
CA ARG A 489 -20.18 -51.37 -16.61
C ARG A 489 -20.73 -50.38 -17.65
N VAL A 490 -22.04 -50.37 -17.89
CA VAL A 490 -22.68 -49.51 -18.89
C VAL A 490 -22.91 -48.08 -18.37
N GLU A 491 -23.12 -47.88 -17.06
CA GLU A 491 -23.21 -46.52 -16.48
C GLU A 491 -21.85 -45.86 -16.18
N LEU A 492 -20.77 -46.65 -16.07
CA LEU A 492 -19.40 -46.11 -15.96
C LEU A 492 -18.82 -45.66 -17.32
N LEU A 493 -19.54 -45.87 -18.43
CA LEU A 493 -19.11 -45.54 -19.79
C LEU A 493 -19.78 -44.31 -20.39
N GLU A 494 -20.72 -43.66 -19.70
CA GLU A 494 -21.24 -42.36 -20.11
C GLU A 494 -20.69 -41.25 -19.21
N ASP A 495 -19.50 -40.76 -19.55
CA ASP A 495 -19.11 -39.39 -19.27
C ASP A 495 -17.91 -38.99 -20.12
N THR A 496 -18.14 -38.31 -21.25
CA THR A 496 -17.64 -36.95 -21.57
C THR A 496 -17.73 -36.66 -23.08
N PRO A 497 -18.64 -35.77 -23.52
CA PRO A 497 -18.42 -35.05 -24.78
C PRO A 497 -17.20 -34.15 -24.58
N GLY A 498 -16.10 -34.43 -25.29
CA GLY A 498 -15.01 -33.47 -25.48
C GLY A 498 -13.65 -33.75 -24.81
N LEU A 499 -13.13 -34.99 -24.86
CA LEU A 499 -11.71 -35.24 -24.62
C LEU A 499 -10.93 -35.29 -25.96
N PRO A 500 -9.79 -34.58 -26.10
CA PRO A 500 -8.95 -34.68 -27.30
C PRO A 500 -8.47 -36.12 -27.52
N PRO A 501 -8.32 -36.59 -28.78
CA PRO A 501 -8.01 -37.98 -29.14
C PRO A 501 -6.72 -38.57 -28.53
N ILE A 502 -5.89 -37.74 -27.90
CA ILE A 502 -4.57 -38.12 -27.37
C ILE A 502 -4.63 -38.88 -26.03
N LEU A 503 -5.80 -38.99 -25.43
CA LEU A 503 -6.04 -39.73 -24.17
C LEU A 503 -6.90 -40.98 -24.35
N ASP A 504 -7.21 -41.35 -25.59
CA ASP A 504 -7.88 -42.60 -25.91
C ASP A 504 -6.89 -43.77 -25.90
N LEU A 505 -6.77 -44.42 -24.74
CA LEU A 505 -5.90 -45.57 -24.49
C LEU A 505 -6.22 -46.80 -25.37
N ARG A 506 -7.25 -46.75 -26.21
CA ARG A 506 -7.61 -47.84 -27.13
C ARG A 506 -6.77 -47.88 -28.41
N ARG A 507 -6.03 -46.83 -28.75
CA ARG A 507 -5.23 -46.74 -29.99
C ARG A 507 -3.72 -46.95 -29.84
N SER A 508 -3.19 -47.26 -28.65
CA SER A 508 -1.74 -47.32 -28.43
C SER A 508 -1.07 -48.66 -28.82
N SER A 509 -1.64 -49.43 -29.76
CA SER A 509 -1.15 -50.79 -30.09
C SER A 509 -0.76 -51.01 -31.56
N GLU A 510 -0.65 -49.96 -32.38
CA GLU A 510 -0.18 -50.10 -33.76
C GLU A 510 0.99 -49.14 -34.04
N PRO A 511 2.07 -49.58 -34.72
CA PRO A 511 3.25 -48.76 -34.95
C PRO A 511 3.03 -47.78 -36.12
N GLU A 512 3.15 -46.48 -35.85
CA GLU A 512 3.13 -45.41 -36.86
C GLU A 512 4.45 -45.35 -37.66
N THR A 513 4.34 -45.22 -38.97
CA THR A 513 5.43 -45.04 -39.94
C THR A 513 5.66 -43.53 -40.24
N GLU A 514 6.90 -43.24 -40.66
CA GLU A 514 7.63 -41.97 -40.82
C GLU A 514 6.95 -40.77 -41.53
N ALA A 515 7.39 -39.53 -41.21
CA ALA A 515 7.99 -38.51 -42.12
C ALA A 515 8.26 -37.14 -41.38
N PRO A 516 8.92 -36.11 -41.96
CA PRO A 516 10.31 -35.74 -41.66
C PRO A 516 10.54 -34.28 -41.13
N ALA A 517 11.81 -33.98 -40.83
CA ALA A 517 12.34 -32.81 -40.11
C ALA A 517 12.52 -31.50 -40.94
N ASN A 518 12.65 -30.35 -40.25
CA ASN A 518 13.24 -29.10 -40.79
C ASN A 518 13.93 -28.23 -39.69
N PRO A 519 14.83 -27.28 -40.05
CA PRO A 519 16.04 -26.89 -39.31
C PRO A 519 15.99 -25.48 -38.64
N PRO A 520 17.04 -25.02 -37.93
CA PRO A 520 16.95 -24.01 -36.86
C PRO A 520 17.58 -22.64 -37.18
N GLY A 521 17.10 -21.59 -36.49
CA GLY A 521 17.92 -20.41 -36.16
C GLY A 521 17.22 -19.05 -36.24
N GLU A 522 16.95 -18.45 -35.06
CA GLU A 522 17.18 -17.05 -34.65
C GLU A 522 16.27 -16.67 -33.46
N LEU A 523 16.84 -16.11 -32.39
CA LEU A 523 16.13 -15.62 -31.20
C LEU A 523 16.08 -14.07 -31.23
N PRO A 524 14.90 -13.43 -31.05
CA PRO A 524 14.85 -11.99 -30.76
C PRO A 524 13.97 -11.70 -29.50
N PRO A 525 13.66 -10.43 -29.13
CA PRO A 525 14.24 -9.73 -27.97
C PRO A 525 13.18 -9.34 -26.89
N ALA A 526 13.64 -8.61 -25.85
CA ALA A 526 12.95 -8.30 -24.59
C ALA A 526 11.51 -7.73 -24.67
N GLY A 527 10.58 -8.41 -24.00
CA GLY A 527 9.21 -8.00 -23.65
C GLY A 527 8.75 -8.64 -22.33
N ASP A 528 7.73 -8.07 -21.67
CA ASP A 528 7.26 -8.47 -20.34
C ASP A 528 6.82 -9.94 -20.25
N TRP A 529 7.29 -10.63 -19.21
CA TRP A 529 7.20 -12.08 -19.06
C TRP A 529 5.98 -12.52 -18.24
N LEU A 530 5.25 -13.55 -18.71
CA LEU A 530 4.28 -14.29 -17.91
C LEU A 530 4.79 -15.71 -17.67
N VAL A 531 5.05 -16.06 -16.41
CA VAL A 531 5.59 -17.39 -16.02
C VAL A 531 4.43 -18.32 -15.68
N ILE A 532 4.26 -19.41 -16.43
CA ILE A 532 3.30 -20.48 -16.13
C ILE A 532 4.07 -21.77 -15.80
N VAL A 533 3.89 -22.29 -14.58
CA VAL A 533 4.56 -23.50 -14.09
C VAL A 533 3.73 -24.73 -14.45
N ALA A 534 4.27 -25.63 -15.27
CA ALA A 534 3.63 -26.92 -15.59
C ALA A 534 4.53 -28.10 -15.18
N ARG A 535 3.93 -29.15 -14.60
CA ARG A 535 4.60 -30.38 -14.17
C ARG A 535 4.80 -31.32 -15.37
N ASP A 536 6.00 -31.90 -15.47
CA ASP A 536 6.52 -32.60 -16.64
C ASP A 536 5.66 -33.79 -17.13
N GLY A 537 5.48 -33.87 -18.44
CA GLY A 537 4.82 -34.96 -19.16
C GLY A 537 4.80 -34.66 -20.66
N PRO A 538 5.41 -35.49 -21.54
CA PRO A 538 5.67 -35.15 -22.95
C PRO A 538 4.40 -34.87 -23.77
N ALA A 539 3.23 -35.35 -23.34
CA ALA A 539 1.94 -35.11 -24.00
C ALA A 539 1.36 -33.70 -23.78
N ARG A 540 1.86 -32.92 -22.80
CA ARG A 540 1.31 -31.57 -22.51
C ARG A 540 2.06 -30.41 -23.15
N TYR A 541 3.21 -30.64 -23.75
CA TYR A 541 3.94 -29.65 -24.54
C TYR A 541 3.12 -29.16 -25.75
N LYS A 542 2.56 -30.11 -26.52
CA LYS A 542 1.66 -29.81 -27.66
C LYS A 542 0.34 -29.15 -27.22
N SER A 543 -0.17 -29.47 -26.03
CA SER A 543 -1.39 -28.86 -25.49
C SER A 543 -1.17 -27.40 -25.07
N VAL A 544 -0.02 -27.07 -24.48
CA VAL A 544 0.33 -25.67 -24.16
C VAL A 544 0.56 -24.86 -25.45
N GLN A 545 1.24 -25.42 -26.46
CA GLN A 545 1.33 -24.79 -27.79
C GLN A 545 -0.06 -24.53 -28.40
N ASN A 546 -0.97 -25.52 -28.38
CA ASN A 546 -2.31 -25.36 -28.96
C ASN A 546 -3.23 -24.41 -28.17
N THR A 547 -3.07 -24.32 -26.85
CA THR A 547 -3.91 -23.45 -25.99
C THR A 547 -3.55 -21.96 -26.15
N PHE A 548 -2.30 -21.67 -26.53
CA PHE A 548 -1.80 -20.30 -26.70
C PHE A 548 -1.48 -19.94 -28.16
N ALA A 549 -1.73 -20.83 -29.12
CA ALA A 549 -1.61 -20.57 -30.56
C ALA A 549 -2.76 -19.67 -31.07
N GLY A 550 -2.68 -18.39 -30.72
CA GLY A 550 -3.37 -17.30 -31.41
C GLY A 550 -2.33 -16.33 -31.96
N ALA A 551 -2.64 -15.65 -33.07
CA ALA A 551 -1.75 -15.00 -34.06
C ALA A 551 -0.68 -13.97 -33.60
N ALA A 552 -0.21 -13.97 -32.35
CA ALA A 552 0.94 -13.18 -31.88
C ALA A 552 1.66 -13.76 -30.64
N THR A 553 1.58 -15.07 -30.38
CA THR A 553 2.19 -15.68 -29.16
C THR A 553 3.18 -16.79 -29.53
N GLU A 554 4.43 -16.69 -29.06
CA GLU A 554 5.47 -17.70 -29.30
C GLU A 554 5.86 -18.41 -28.00
N VAL A 555 5.89 -19.74 -28.03
CA VAL A 555 6.19 -20.61 -26.88
C VAL A 555 7.63 -21.11 -27.01
N VAL A 556 8.54 -20.62 -26.16
CA VAL A 556 9.97 -21.02 -26.16
C VAL A 556 10.28 -21.89 -24.95
N VAL A 557 10.76 -23.11 -25.17
CA VAL A 557 11.11 -24.03 -24.07
C VAL A 557 12.62 -24.28 -24.04
N ASP A 558 13.29 -23.72 -23.03
CA ASP A 558 14.72 -23.90 -22.81
C ASP A 558 14.98 -24.93 -21.70
N ARG A 559 15.65 -26.03 -22.04
CA ARG A 559 16.05 -27.10 -21.09
C ARG A 559 17.42 -26.88 -20.45
N ARG A 560 18.15 -25.80 -20.75
CA ARG A 560 19.56 -25.59 -20.30
C ARG A 560 19.76 -24.52 -19.23
N MET A 561 18.71 -23.97 -18.63
CA MET A 561 18.82 -22.98 -17.53
C MET A 561 19.05 -23.60 -16.13
N GLY A 562 19.84 -24.68 -16.06
CA GLY A 562 20.25 -25.32 -14.80
C GLY A 562 21.77 -25.43 -14.60
N GLU A 563 22.58 -25.20 -15.65
CA GLU A 563 24.02 -25.40 -15.58
C GLU A 563 24.77 -24.27 -16.28
N ARG A 564 25.24 -23.28 -15.49
CA ARG A 564 26.55 -22.58 -15.68
C ARG A 564 26.72 -21.39 -14.72
N ARG A 565 27.41 -21.63 -13.60
CA ARG A 565 28.67 -20.94 -13.21
C ARG A 565 29.03 -21.30 -11.75
N ARG A 566 29.88 -22.32 -11.60
CA ARG A 566 30.97 -22.27 -10.63
C ARG A 566 32.25 -22.72 -11.32
N ALA A 567 33.16 -21.78 -11.52
CA ALA A 567 34.57 -22.08 -11.72
C ALA A 567 35.38 -21.04 -10.92
N GLY A 568 35.95 -21.50 -9.79
CA GLY A 568 37.14 -20.96 -9.08
C GLY A 568 37.04 -19.57 -8.43
N SER A 569 37.67 -19.28 -7.29
CA SER A 569 38.63 -20.00 -6.46
C SER A 569 38.65 -19.45 -5.02
N ASP A 570 39.29 -20.21 -4.14
CA ASP A 570 40.02 -19.80 -2.93
C ASP A 570 39.30 -19.60 -1.57
N ALA A 571 39.51 -20.65 -0.76
CA ALA A 571 40.31 -20.64 0.47
C ALA A 571 39.69 -20.19 1.82
N SER A 572 39.95 -21.08 2.79
CA SER A 572 40.05 -20.89 4.25
C SER A 572 38.78 -20.98 5.12
N GLY A 573 38.60 -22.16 5.73
CA GLY A 573 38.68 -22.34 7.19
C GLY A 573 37.56 -21.82 8.09
N GLY A 574 36.91 -22.72 8.84
CA GLY A 574 36.36 -22.40 10.16
C GLY A 574 35.02 -23.06 10.52
N ARG A 575 35.06 -24.09 11.38
CA ARG A 575 33.89 -24.69 12.06
C ARG A 575 33.25 -23.70 13.06
N ARG A 576 31.92 -23.60 13.10
CA ARG A 576 31.08 -23.72 14.33
C ARG A 576 29.56 -23.64 14.06
N ARG A 577 28.81 -24.42 14.86
CA ARG A 577 27.36 -24.59 14.93
C ARG A 577 26.57 -23.28 15.15
N GLY A 578 25.37 -23.18 14.58
CA GLY A 578 24.32 -22.24 15.00
C GLY A 578 23.01 -22.40 14.22
N ASN A 579 21.92 -22.64 14.94
CA ASN A 579 20.59 -23.03 14.47
C ASN A 579 19.76 -21.85 13.90
N ARG A 580 19.16 -21.98 12.69
CA ARG A 580 17.76 -21.60 12.33
C ARG A 580 17.56 -21.27 10.83
N ARG A 581 16.61 -22.01 10.24
CA ARG A 581 15.70 -21.63 9.14
C ARG A 581 16.29 -20.90 7.93
N GLN A 582 16.70 -21.68 6.93
CA GLN A 582 16.54 -21.32 5.53
C GLN A 582 16.19 -22.60 4.78
N ARG A 583 14.92 -22.74 4.37
CA ARG A 583 14.50 -23.86 3.51
C ARG A 583 15.26 -23.69 2.19
N ASP A 584 16.11 -24.66 1.91
CA ASP A 584 16.92 -24.76 0.71
C ASP A 584 16.03 -25.07 -0.50
N ILE A 585 15.65 -24.02 -1.24
CA ILE A 585 14.80 -24.08 -2.44
C ILE A 585 15.49 -24.87 -3.58
N SER A 586 16.80 -25.09 -3.48
CA SER A 586 17.63 -25.81 -4.46
C SER A 586 17.28 -27.30 -4.57
N GLY A 587 16.80 -27.92 -3.48
CA GLY A 587 16.43 -29.34 -3.47
C GLY A 587 15.09 -29.64 -4.15
N ASP A 588 14.15 -28.69 -4.11
CA ASP A 588 12.83 -28.82 -4.74
C ASP A 588 12.88 -28.52 -6.25
N LEU A 589 13.90 -27.78 -6.70
CA LEU A 589 14.12 -27.39 -8.09
C LEU A 589 14.65 -28.52 -8.99
N ARG A 590 15.31 -29.55 -8.44
CA ARG A 590 15.86 -30.67 -9.23
C ARG A 590 14.84 -31.75 -9.61
N THR A 591 13.64 -31.75 -9.03
CA THR A 591 12.64 -32.83 -9.23
C THR A 591 11.42 -32.43 -10.07
N ARG A 592 11.33 -31.18 -10.55
CA ARG A 592 10.20 -30.69 -11.33
C ARG A 592 10.71 -29.82 -12.49
N GLY A 593 10.59 -30.30 -13.72
CA GLY A 593 10.98 -29.59 -14.95
C GLY A 593 10.18 -28.30 -15.19
N TRP A 594 10.75 -27.37 -15.97
CA TRP A 594 10.24 -26.02 -16.22
C TRP A 594 9.96 -25.79 -17.72
N ALA A 595 8.98 -24.94 -18.05
CA ALA A 595 8.80 -24.33 -19.37
C ALA A 595 8.39 -22.85 -19.21
N LEU A 596 8.80 -21.99 -20.14
CA LEU A 596 8.50 -20.55 -20.15
C LEU A 596 7.65 -20.24 -21.39
N VAL A 597 6.75 -19.25 -21.33
CA VAL A 597 5.92 -18.84 -22.48
C VAL A 597 5.96 -17.32 -22.60
N ALA A 598 6.21 -16.78 -23.80
CA ALA A 598 6.25 -15.34 -24.07
C ALA A 598 5.01 -14.91 -24.86
N ARG A 599 4.53 -13.67 -24.64
CA ARG A 599 3.42 -13.08 -25.41
C ARG A 599 3.89 -11.76 -26.03
N LEU A 600 3.84 -11.65 -27.36
CA LEU A 600 4.13 -10.39 -28.05
C LEU A 600 2.81 -9.61 -28.19
N VAL A 601 2.74 -8.40 -27.64
CA VAL A 601 1.61 -7.49 -27.88
C VAL A 601 1.90 -6.70 -29.15
N SER A 602 1.29 -7.06 -30.29
CA SER A 602 1.35 -6.25 -31.50
C SER A 602 0.33 -5.10 -31.45
N ARG A 603 0.77 -3.91 -31.86
CA ARG A 603 -0.03 -2.69 -31.97
C ARG A 603 -1.03 -2.81 -33.11
N ILE A 604 -2.22 -2.29 -32.87
CA ILE A 604 -3.28 -2.01 -33.85
C ILE A 604 -2.72 -1.13 -34.98
N ALA A 605 -2.96 -1.50 -36.23
CA ALA A 605 -2.87 -0.61 -37.40
C ALA A 605 -4.29 -0.17 -37.82
N PRO A 606 -4.51 1.11 -38.19
CA PRO A 606 -5.84 1.63 -38.54
C PRO A 606 -6.11 1.66 -40.06
N GLY A 607 -7.33 1.25 -40.47
CA GLY A 607 -8.15 1.94 -41.49
C GLY A 607 -8.16 1.48 -42.96
N ALA A 608 -9.37 1.66 -43.57
CA ALA A 608 -9.76 1.70 -45.00
C ALA A 608 -10.07 0.36 -45.71
N LEU A 609 -11.09 0.17 -46.57
CA LEU A 609 -12.31 0.87 -47.06
C LEU A 609 -12.99 -0.09 -48.10
N SER A 610 -14.26 0.19 -48.41
CA SER A 610 -15.02 -0.11 -49.66
C SER A 610 -15.65 -1.49 -49.95
N ASP A 611 -16.98 -1.40 -50.14
CA ASP A 611 -17.87 -1.97 -51.18
C ASP A 611 -17.97 -3.48 -51.40
N SER A 612 -19.07 -4.07 -50.91
CA SER A 612 -20.20 -4.59 -51.72
C SER A 612 -21.20 -5.35 -50.84
#